data_AF-A0A2K8UF87-F1
#
_entry.id   AF-A0A2K8UF87-F1
#
_cell.length_a   1.000
_cell.length_b   1.000
_cell.length_c   1.000
_cell.angle_alpha   90.00
_cell.angle_beta   90.00
_cell.angle_gamma   90.00
#
_symmetry.space_group_name_H-M   'P 1'
#
loop_
_entity.id
_entity.type
_entity.pdbx_description
1 polymer ?
#
loop_
_entity_poly.entity_id
_entity_poly.type
_entity_poly.pdbx_seq_one_letter_code
_entity_poly.pdbx_strand_id
1 'polypeptide(L)'
;MKFVDEAFIRVEAGDGGSGCVSFRREKYIPKGGPDGGDGGDGGSIHLLADNNLNTLVDFRFQRMHRAESGHKGMGKDMRGRGGRDLLIRVPVGTRVFEQETGESLGELLTNGERLLVAQGGFHGIGNARYKSSTNRAPRQFSPGTPGERRDLHLELILLADVGLLGFPNAGKSSLIRQVSSARPKVADYPFTTLYPNLGVVRLGHRRSFVIADIPGVIEGAAEGAGLGIQFLKHLARTRLLLHLVDLAPLDESLEPAEQVRKIEAELAAFGGDLAQKERWLVLNKCDLLPPEVLRQRRQRVVDDLGWLAPVYECSALTGAGTAQLMEDLMRRLEALKVESGEARPADEPDAADWHPLD
;
A
#
# COMPACT_ATOMS: atom_id res chain seq x y z
N MET A 1 1.74 -17.93 3.22
CA MET A 1 2.28 -16.89 2.31
C MET A 1 3.00 -15.84 3.14
N LYS A 2 4.17 -15.35 2.70
CA LYS A 2 4.99 -14.39 3.45
C LYS A 2 4.37 -12.99 3.33
N PHE A 3 4.23 -12.28 4.44
CA PHE A 3 4.12 -10.81 4.46
C PHE A 3 5.27 -10.26 3.64
N VAL A 4 4.98 -9.38 2.70
CA VAL A 4 5.98 -8.75 1.85
C VAL A 4 5.71 -7.27 1.94
N ASP A 5 6.28 -6.73 3.00
CA ASP A 5 6.40 -5.30 3.27
C ASP A 5 7.50 -4.70 2.37
N GLU A 6 8.25 -5.58 1.70
CA GLU A 6 9.37 -5.29 0.81
C GLU A 6 9.18 -6.05 -0.51
N ALA A 7 8.94 -5.36 -1.61
CA ALA A 7 8.88 -6.00 -2.93
C ALA A 7 10.08 -5.62 -3.78
N PHE A 8 10.59 -6.58 -4.55
CA PHE A 8 11.61 -6.36 -5.56
C PHE A 8 10.96 -6.47 -6.93
N ILE A 9 11.02 -5.39 -7.69
CA ILE A 9 10.47 -5.31 -9.05
C ILE A 9 11.53 -4.80 -10.02
N ARG A 10 11.45 -5.28 -11.25
CA ARG A 10 12.22 -4.79 -12.37
C ARG A 10 11.34 -3.94 -13.25
N VAL A 11 11.74 -2.69 -13.47
CA VAL A 11 11.06 -1.75 -14.35
C VAL A 11 11.89 -1.53 -15.62
N GLU A 12 11.24 -1.64 -16.78
CA GLU A 12 11.86 -1.39 -18.09
C GLU A 12 11.02 -0.38 -18.86
N ALA A 13 11.50 0.86 -18.95
CA ALA A 13 10.83 1.87 -19.76
C ALA A 13 10.92 1.53 -21.26
N GLY A 14 10.03 2.11 -22.05
CA GLY A 14 10.00 1.92 -23.49
C GLY A 14 11.25 2.50 -24.15
N ASP A 15 11.80 1.78 -25.12
CA ASP A 15 12.87 2.33 -25.96
C ASP A 15 12.30 3.34 -26.96
N GLY A 16 13.08 4.35 -27.32
CA GLY A 16 12.71 5.29 -28.37
C GLY A 16 12.70 4.62 -29.75
N GLY A 17 11.72 4.96 -30.58
CA GLY A 17 11.64 4.49 -31.95
C GLY A 17 12.75 5.08 -32.83
N SER A 18 13.29 4.30 -33.75
CA SER A 18 14.33 4.79 -34.67
C SER A 18 13.77 5.75 -35.72
N GLY A 19 14.57 6.75 -36.11
CA GLY A 19 14.31 7.54 -37.30
C GLY A 19 14.40 6.71 -38.58
N CYS A 20 13.76 7.18 -39.65
CA CYS A 20 13.77 6.51 -40.94
C CYS A 20 14.69 7.21 -41.94
N VAL A 21 15.32 6.44 -42.82
CA VAL A 21 15.91 6.96 -44.06
C VAL A 21 14.96 6.66 -45.20
N SER A 22 14.32 7.69 -45.74
CA SER A 22 13.43 7.57 -46.90
C SER A 22 13.67 8.73 -47.88
N PHE A 23 13.31 8.50 -49.13
CA PHE A 23 13.29 9.53 -50.17
C PHE A 23 11.99 9.45 -50.95
N ARG A 24 11.43 10.62 -51.28
CA ARG A 24 10.20 10.70 -52.08
C ARG A 24 10.42 10.09 -53.46
N ARG A 25 9.50 9.22 -53.87
CA ARG A 25 9.49 8.60 -55.20
C ARG A 25 8.16 8.91 -55.89
N GLU A 26 8.22 9.68 -56.96
CA GLU A 26 7.07 10.06 -57.77
C GLU A 26 7.38 9.83 -59.25
N LYS A 27 6.38 9.41 -60.04
CA LYS A 27 6.54 8.97 -61.44
C LYS A 27 7.22 10.00 -62.36
N TYR A 28 7.13 11.28 -62.03
CA TYR A 28 7.68 12.40 -62.81
C TYR A 28 8.79 13.18 -62.08
N ILE A 29 9.27 12.69 -60.93
CA ILE A 29 10.34 13.34 -60.15
C ILE A 29 11.53 12.36 -60.03
N PRO A 30 12.61 12.58 -60.81
CA PRO A 30 13.75 11.66 -60.84
C PRO A 30 14.50 11.52 -59.50
N LYS A 31 14.55 12.58 -58.70
CA LYS A 31 15.21 12.63 -57.40
C LYS A 31 14.37 13.44 -56.41
N GLY A 32 13.48 12.76 -55.69
CA GLY A 32 12.74 13.39 -54.59
C GLY A 32 13.63 13.73 -53.41
N GLY A 33 13.21 14.71 -52.62
CA GLY A 33 13.89 15.07 -51.37
C GLY A 33 13.78 13.96 -50.31
N PRO A 34 14.58 14.05 -49.23
CA PRO A 34 14.44 13.15 -48.09
C PRO A 34 13.05 13.31 -47.46
N ASP A 35 12.43 12.18 -47.08
CA ASP A 35 11.11 12.13 -46.43
C ASP A 35 11.02 11.07 -45.32
N GLY A 36 12.15 10.73 -44.70
CA GLY A 36 12.16 9.84 -43.54
C GLY A 36 11.73 10.61 -42.29
N GLY A 37 10.65 10.15 -41.67
CA GLY A 37 10.15 10.69 -40.41
C GLY A 37 10.98 10.29 -39.19
N ASP A 38 10.78 11.04 -38.11
CA ASP A 38 11.33 10.75 -36.78
C ASP A 38 10.62 9.55 -36.14
N GLY A 39 11.28 8.89 -35.19
CA GLY A 39 10.61 7.88 -34.35
C GLY A 39 9.64 8.50 -33.34
N GLY A 40 8.95 7.65 -32.59
CA GLY A 40 8.19 8.04 -31.40
C GLY A 40 9.00 7.86 -30.12
N ASP A 41 8.69 8.62 -29.08
CA ASP A 41 9.30 8.44 -27.75
C ASP A 41 8.82 7.13 -27.11
N GLY A 42 9.64 6.54 -26.25
CA GLY A 42 9.25 5.39 -25.44
C GLY A 42 8.37 5.80 -24.26
N GLY A 43 7.48 4.91 -23.83
CA GLY A 43 6.67 5.13 -22.64
C GLY A 43 7.50 5.11 -21.35
N SER A 44 7.17 5.99 -20.42
CA SER A 44 7.79 6.05 -19.09
C SER A 44 7.02 5.19 -18.08
N ILE A 45 7.68 4.84 -16.97
CA ILE A 45 7.06 4.10 -15.87
C ILE A 45 6.94 5.01 -14.66
N HIS A 46 5.71 5.13 -14.15
CA HIS A 46 5.42 5.84 -12.92
C HIS A 46 4.80 4.90 -11.89
N LEU A 47 5.17 5.10 -10.63
CA LEU A 47 4.41 4.59 -9.50
C LEU A 47 3.29 5.57 -9.15
N LEU A 48 2.11 5.05 -8.82
CA LEU A 48 0.94 5.81 -8.40
C LEU A 48 0.51 5.32 -7.03
N ALA A 49 0.46 6.22 -6.05
CA ALA A 49 -0.04 5.88 -4.72
C ALA A 49 -1.57 5.68 -4.76
N ASP A 50 -2.06 4.55 -4.26
CA ASP A 50 -3.48 4.19 -4.23
C ASP A 50 -3.89 3.74 -2.81
N ASN A 51 -4.81 4.49 -2.20
CA ASN A 51 -5.38 4.20 -0.87
C ASN A 51 -6.20 2.90 -0.80
N ASN A 52 -6.54 2.31 -1.95
CA ASN A 52 -7.24 1.02 -2.00
C ASN A 52 -6.27 -0.16 -1.86
N LEU A 53 -4.97 0.08 -1.99
CA LEU A 53 -3.94 -0.94 -1.83
C LEU A 53 -3.31 -0.79 -0.44
N ASN A 54 -3.30 -1.89 0.33
CA ASN A 54 -2.76 -1.90 1.69
C ASN A 54 -1.50 -2.78 1.81
N THR A 55 -1.10 -3.51 0.76
CA THR A 55 0.06 -4.43 0.80
C THR A 55 0.81 -4.45 -0.53
N LEU A 56 2.10 -4.81 -0.52
CA LEU A 56 2.94 -4.99 -1.73
C LEU A 56 2.96 -6.45 -2.24
N VAL A 57 2.03 -7.30 -1.80
CA VAL A 57 2.05 -8.74 -2.10
C VAL A 57 1.94 -9.04 -3.61
N ASP A 58 1.19 -8.22 -4.34
CA ASP A 58 0.93 -8.42 -5.77
C ASP A 58 2.22 -8.39 -6.63
N PHE A 59 3.20 -7.59 -6.20
CA PHE A 59 4.51 -7.46 -6.84
C PHE A 59 5.40 -8.70 -6.77
N ARG A 60 5.05 -9.69 -5.94
CA ARG A 60 5.77 -10.97 -5.93
C ARG A 60 5.47 -11.83 -7.14
N PHE A 61 4.24 -11.73 -7.64
CA PHE A 61 3.75 -12.52 -8.76
C PHE A 61 4.09 -11.84 -10.09
N GLN A 62 3.95 -10.52 -10.14
CA GLN A 62 4.36 -9.70 -11.28
C GLN A 62 5.61 -8.90 -10.88
N ARG A 63 6.77 -9.47 -11.17
CA ARG A 63 8.06 -8.83 -10.87
C ARG A 63 8.58 -7.94 -11.99
N MET A 64 8.09 -8.10 -13.21
CA MET A 64 8.58 -7.39 -14.38
C MET A 64 7.49 -6.48 -14.92
N HIS A 65 7.80 -5.19 -15.03
CA HIS A 65 6.91 -4.17 -15.53
C HIS A 65 7.58 -3.45 -16.68
N ARG A 66 6.96 -3.48 -17.87
CA ARG A 66 7.54 -2.93 -19.09
C ARG A 66 6.57 -1.96 -19.76
N ALA A 67 7.05 -0.76 -20.05
CA ALA A 67 6.30 0.23 -20.83
C ALA A 67 6.46 -0.01 -22.34
N GLU A 68 5.56 0.54 -23.13
CA GLU A 68 5.55 0.35 -24.58
C GLU A 68 6.69 1.15 -25.24
N SER A 69 7.41 0.53 -26.18
CA SER A 69 8.43 1.22 -26.97
C SER A 69 7.81 2.14 -28.02
N GLY A 70 8.51 3.22 -28.37
CA GLY A 70 8.12 4.10 -29.45
C GLY A 70 8.21 3.40 -30.82
N HIS A 71 7.28 3.72 -31.72
CA HIS A 71 7.32 3.19 -33.08
C HIS A 71 8.41 3.87 -33.92
N LYS A 72 8.97 3.14 -34.88
CA LYS A 72 9.89 3.69 -35.87
C LYS A 72 9.19 4.73 -36.77
N GLY A 73 9.96 5.72 -37.20
CA GLY A 73 9.54 6.62 -38.27
C GLY A 73 9.36 5.86 -39.58
N MET A 74 8.60 6.45 -40.51
CA MET A 74 8.34 5.89 -41.83
C MET A 74 8.61 6.94 -42.92
N GLY A 75 8.60 6.50 -44.18
CA GLY A 75 8.65 7.42 -45.32
C GLY A 75 7.44 8.35 -45.38
N LYS A 76 7.44 9.30 -46.32
CA LYS A 76 6.41 10.36 -46.44
C LYS A 76 6.31 11.26 -45.22
N ASP A 77 7.43 11.53 -44.56
CA ASP A 77 7.56 12.37 -43.36
C ASP A 77 6.70 11.87 -42.17
N MET A 78 6.35 10.58 -42.16
CA MET A 78 5.50 10.00 -41.13
C MET A 78 6.29 9.71 -39.86
N ARG A 79 5.95 10.43 -38.78
CA ARG A 79 6.53 10.20 -37.46
C ARG A 79 5.97 8.93 -36.80
N GLY A 80 6.82 8.24 -36.05
CA GLY A 80 6.42 7.13 -35.21
C GLY A 80 5.53 7.57 -34.06
N ARG A 81 4.53 6.76 -33.70
CA ARG A 81 3.72 6.96 -32.50
C ARG A 81 4.58 6.73 -31.24
N GLY A 82 4.42 7.59 -30.23
CA GLY A 82 5.01 7.36 -28.92
C GLY A 82 4.40 6.14 -28.22
N GLY A 83 5.20 5.45 -27.42
CA GLY A 83 4.75 4.36 -26.56
C GLY A 83 3.89 4.87 -25.40
N ARG A 84 2.95 4.05 -24.94
CA ARG A 84 2.15 4.33 -23.74
C ARG A 84 2.95 4.16 -22.47
N ASP A 85 2.77 5.10 -21.55
CA ASP A 85 3.29 5.02 -20.19
C ASP A 85 2.63 3.88 -19.41
N LEU A 86 3.37 3.33 -18.44
CA LEU A 86 2.86 2.33 -17.51
C LEU A 86 2.72 2.95 -16.12
N LEU A 87 1.51 2.89 -15.58
CA LEU A 87 1.22 3.29 -14.20
C LEU A 87 1.14 2.05 -13.32
N ILE A 88 2.04 1.96 -12.35
CA ILE A 88 2.10 0.88 -11.37
C ILE A 88 1.50 1.39 -10.07
N ARG A 89 0.37 0.80 -9.64
CA ARG A 89 -0.30 1.21 -8.40
C ARG A 89 0.39 0.59 -7.19
N VAL A 90 0.74 1.40 -6.19
CA VAL A 90 1.35 0.98 -4.94
C VAL A 90 0.56 1.55 -3.75
N PRO A 91 0.59 0.90 -2.57
CA PRO A 91 0.02 1.46 -1.35
C PRO A 91 0.59 2.83 -1.00
N VAL A 92 -0.22 3.69 -0.38
CA VAL A 92 0.28 4.94 0.22
C VAL A 92 1.24 4.61 1.37
N GLY A 93 2.33 5.36 1.47
CA GLY A 93 3.45 5.10 2.37
C GLY A 93 4.55 4.22 1.77
N THR A 94 4.52 3.95 0.45
CA THR A 94 5.59 3.19 -0.21
C THR A 94 6.82 4.06 -0.43
N ARG A 95 7.96 3.62 0.09
CA ARG A 95 9.31 4.11 -0.20
C ARG A 95 9.92 3.30 -1.32
N VAL A 96 10.73 3.97 -2.13
CA VAL A 96 11.27 3.40 -3.37
C VAL A 96 12.76 3.61 -3.37
N PHE A 97 13.50 2.51 -3.43
CA PHE A 97 14.95 2.49 -3.47
C PHE A 97 15.43 1.81 -4.75
N GLU A 98 16.57 2.26 -5.26
CA GLU A 98 17.28 1.52 -6.29
C GLU A 98 18.03 0.34 -5.65
N GLN A 99 17.87 -0.87 -6.21
CA GLN A 99 18.31 -2.09 -5.54
C GLN A 99 19.84 -2.22 -5.43
N GLU A 100 20.60 -1.72 -6.41
CA GLU A 100 22.06 -1.89 -6.43
C GLU A 100 22.78 -0.86 -5.55
N THR A 101 22.38 0.42 -5.63
CA THR A 101 23.02 1.52 -4.89
C THR A 101 22.39 1.77 -3.53
N GLY A 102 21.14 1.36 -3.31
CA GLY A 102 20.36 1.73 -2.13
C GLY A 102 19.93 3.20 -2.12
N GLU A 103 20.07 3.91 -3.24
CA GLU A 103 19.64 5.30 -3.36
C GLU A 103 18.11 5.40 -3.23
N SER A 104 17.63 6.32 -2.39
CA SER A 104 16.21 6.61 -2.27
C SER A 104 15.75 7.44 -3.47
N LEU A 105 14.87 6.87 -4.30
CA LEU A 105 14.26 7.55 -5.43
C LEU A 105 13.09 8.46 -5.01
N GLY A 106 12.51 8.19 -3.83
CA GLY A 106 11.42 8.97 -3.26
C GLY A 106 10.45 8.13 -2.44
N GLU A 107 9.44 8.81 -1.89
CA GLU A 107 8.37 8.19 -1.11
C GLU A 107 7.01 8.75 -1.54
N LEU A 108 6.01 7.88 -1.59
CA LEU A 108 4.65 8.20 -2.00
C LEU A 108 3.79 8.29 -0.75
N LEU A 109 3.54 9.51 -0.28
CA LEU A 109 2.90 9.76 1.02
C LEU A 109 1.43 10.13 0.90
N THR A 110 0.99 10.58 -0.28
CA THR A 110 -0.39 11.03 -0.49
C THR A 110 -1.06 10.23 -1.59
N ASN A 111 -2.36 9.93 -1.44
CA ASN A 111 -3.13 9.25 -2.47
C ASN A 111 -3.13 10.03 -3.80
N GLY A 112 -2.93 9.32 -4.91
CA GLY A 112 -2.86 9.90 -6.24
C GLY A 112 -1.50 10.53 -6.59
N GLU A 113 -0.55 10.55 -5.66
CA GLU A 113 0.82 11.00 -5.92
C GLU A 113 1.50 10.10 -6.94
N ARG A 114 2.30 10.70 -7.83
CA ARG A 114 3.01 10.02 -8.91
C ARG A 114 4.50 10.22 -8.79
N LEU A 115 5.25 9.12 -8.86
CA LEU A 115 6.72 9.13 -8.87
C LEU A 115 7.22 8.50 -10.17
N LEU A 116 7.99 9.25 -10.96
CA LEU A 116 8.67 8.72 -12.13
C LEU A 116 9.83 7.82 -11.68
N VAL A 117 9.81 6.55 -12.07
CA VAL A 117 10.84 5.57 -11.65
C VAL A 117 11.71 5.06 -12.78
N ALA A 118 11.24 5.16 -14.03
CA ALA A 118 12.04 4.91 -15.21
C ALA A 118 11.58 5.78 -16.38
N GLN A 119 12.49 6.59 -16.92
CA GLN A 119 12.23 7.45 -18.06
C GLN A 119 12.29 6.69 -19.39
N GLY A 120 11.30 6.94 -20.25
CA GLY A 120 11.27 6.44 -21.63
C GLY A 120 12.39 6.98 -22.50
N GLY A 121 12.83 6.18 -23.47
CA GLY A 121 13.86 6.57 -24.43
C GLY A 121 13.38 7.64 -25.41
N PHE A 122 14.28 8.54 -25.80
CA PHE A 122 14.01 9.58 -26.78
C PHE A 122 13.97 9.03 -28.20
N HIS A 123 13.09 9.58 -29.02
CA HIS A 123 12.97 9.23 -30.43
C HIS A 123 14.24 9.50 -31.25
N GLY A 124 14.47 8.62 -32.21
CA GLY A 124 15.47 8.79 -33.25
C GLY A 124 15.03 9.79 -34.32
N ILE A 125 16.00 10.42 -34.95
CA ILE A 125 15.82 11.51 -35.91
C ILE A 125 15.89 10.94 -37.33
N GLY A 126 14.87 11.23 -38.13
CA GLY A 126 14.79 10.82 -39.53
C GLY A 126 15.70 11.63 -40.45
N ASN A 127 16.00 11.10 -41.64
CA ASN A 127 16.92 11.78 -42.56
C ASN A 127 16.42 13.15 -43.03
N ALA A 128 15.10 13.39 -43.04
CA ALA A 128 14.53 14.68 -43.41
C ALA A 128 15.06 15.85 -42.55
N ARG A 129 15.36 15.60 -41.26
CA ARG A 129 15.84 16.61 -40.30
C ARG A 129 17.33 16.94 -40.45
N TYR A 130 18.11 16.07 -41.08
CA TYR A 130 19.53 16.29 -41.39
C TYR A 130 19.75 17.11 -42.66
N LYS A 131 18.67 17.56 -43.33
CA LYS A 131 18.73 18.34 -44.55
C LYS A 131 19.27 19.74 -44.26
N SER A 132 20.34 20.13 -44.95
CA SER A 132 20.90 21.48 -44.89
C SER A 132 21.11 22.03 -46.31
N SER A 133 21.50 23.31 -46.40
CA SER A 133 21.84 23.95 -47.68
C SER A 133 22.96 23.21 -48.43
N THR A 134 23.90 22.62 -47.69
CA THR A 134 25.04 21.84 -48.18
C THR A 134 24.73 20.35 -48.29
N ASN A 135 23.84 19.80 -47.45
CA ASN A 135 23.44 18.39 -47.45
C ASN A 135 21.98 18.22 -47.86
N ARG A 136 21.71 18.20 -49.18
CA ARG A 136 20.35 18.17 -49.73
C ARG A 136 19.69 16.77 -49.74
N ALA A 137 20.49 15.70 -49.68
CA ALA A 137 20.03 14.32 -49.70
C ALA A 137 20.70 13.47 -48.59
N PRO A 138 20.50 13.84 -47.31
CA PRO A 138 21.07 13.12 -46.18
C PRO A 138 20.61 11.65 -46.17
N ARG A 139 21.57 10.76 -45.92
CA ARG A 139 21.33 9.34 -45.61
C ARG A 139 21.54 9.01 -44.13
N GLN A 140 21.81 10.05 -43.34
CA GLN A 140 22.00 9.96 -41.89
C GLN A 140 20.63 9.85 -41.23
N PHE A 141 20.56 9.02 -40.20
CA PHE A 141 19.44 8.93 -39.26
C PHE A 141 20.03 8.59 -37.89
N SER A 142 19.32 8.91 -36.81
CA SER A 142 19.67 8.38 -35.49
C SER A 142 18.68 7.30 -35.05
N PRO A 143 19.16 6.23 -34.40
CA PRO A 143 18.28 5.33 -33.66
C PRO A 143 17.68 6.08 -32.46
N GLY A 144 16.57 5.55 -31.92
CA GLY A 144 16.08 6.03 -30.64
C GLY A 144 17.01 5.60 -29.50
N THR A 145 16.98 6.33 -28.39
CA THR A 145 17.77 5.98 -27.21
C THR A 145 17.08 4.84 -26.45
N PRO A 146 17.84 3.99 -25.75
CA PRO A 146 17.24 3.01 -24.85
C PRO A 146 16.48 3.71 -23.73
N GLY A 147 15.39 3.09 -23.27
CA GLY A 147 14.69 3.50 -22.06
C GLY A 147 15.47 3.11 -20.81
N GLU A 148 15.23 3.79 -19.69
CA GLU A 148 15.81 3.42 -18.41
C GLU A 148 15.32 2.05 -17.94
N ARG A 149 16.23 1.30 -17.32
CA ARG A 149 15.94 -0.01 -16.73
C ARG A 149 16.51 0.00 -15.32
N ARG A 150 15.68 -0.29 -14.33
CA ARG A 150 16.08 -0.29 -12.92
C ARG A 150 15.47 -1.48 -12.22
N ASP A 151 16.24 -2.05 -11.31
CA ASP A 151 15.71 -2.95 -10.30
C ASP A 151 15.41 -2.12 -9.06
N LEU A 152 14.15 -2.15 -8.63
CA LEU A 152 13.62 -1.34 -7.53
C LEU A 152 13.31 -2.21 -6.33
N HIS A 153 13.63 -1.68 -5.17
CA HIS A 153 13.20 -2.20 -3.87
C HIS A 153 12.14 -1.27 -3.31
N LEU A 154 10.92 -1.77 -3.20
CA LEU A 154 9.78 -1.07 -2.64
C LEU A 154 9.63 -1.48 -1.18
N GLU A 155 9.57 -0.51 -0.28
CA GLU A 155 9.31 -0.74 1.14
C GLU A 155 8.04 0.00 1.56
N LEU A 156 7.08 -0.70 2.15
CA LEU A 156 5.90 -0.07 2.71
C LEU A 156 6.19 0.40 4.14
N ILE A 157 6.08 1.71 4.39
CA ILE A 157 6.00 2.23 5.76
C ILE A 157 4.67 1.73 6.33
N LEU A 158 4.73 0.61 7.06
CA LEU A 158 3.55 -0.02 7.64
C LEU A 158 2.85 0.95 8.59
N LEU A 159 1.67 1.42 8.17
CA LEU A 159 0.67 2.02 9.03
C LEU A 159 -0.34 0.92 9.34
N ALA A 160 -0.41 0.52 10.61
CA ALA A 160 -1.47 -0.38 11.03
C ALA A 160 -2.82 0.34 10.87
N ASP A 161 -3.80 -0.31 10.24
CA ASP A 161 -5.16 0.22 10.12
C ASP A 161 -5.88 0.16 11.48
N VAL A 162 -5.61 -0.90 12.24
CA VAL A 162 -6.23 -1.18 13.53
C VAL A 162 -5.17 -1.43 14.59
N GLY A 163 -5.28 -0.76 15.74
CA GLY A 163 -4.41 -0.98 16.89
C GLY A 163 -5.08 -1.81 17.99
N LEU A 164 -4.41 -2.80 18.56
CA LEU A 164 -4.89 -3.56 19.72
C LEU A 164 -4.36 -2.96 21.02
N LEU A 165 -5.29 -2.63 21.92
CA LEU A 165 -5.06 -2.21 23.29
C LEU A 165 -5.47 -3.34 24.24
N GLY A 166 -4.90 -3.36 25.44
CA GLY A 166 -5.23 -4.35 26.45
C GLY A 166 -4.03 -4.70 27.32
N PHE A 167 -4.33 -5.19 28.52
CA PHE A 167 -3.34 -5.62 29.50
C PHE A 167 -2.46 -6.77 28.98
N PRO A 168 -1.27 -6.97 29.58
CA PRO A 168 -0.52 -8.22 29.40
C PRO A 168 -1.45 -9.43 29.61
N ASN A 169 -1.34 -10.44 28.75
CA ASN A 169 -2.17 -11.65 28.78
C ASN A 169 -3.68 -11.49 28.45
N ALA A 170 -4.14 -10.30 28.03
CA ALA A 170 -5.49 -10.12 27.48
C ALA A 170 -5.74 -10.91 26.18
N GLY A 171 -4.69 -11.50 25.61
CA GLY A 171 -4.76 -12.35 24.42
C GLY A 171 -4.56 -11.60 23.10
N LYS A 172 -3.95 -10.40 23.12
CA LYS A 172 -3.64 -9.59 21.92
C LYS A 172 -2.87 -10.36 20.85
N SER A 173 -1.71 -10.92 21.20
CA SER A 173 -0.89 -11.68 20.25
C SER A 173 -1.58 -12.97 19.79
N SER A 174 -2.41 -13.59 20.64
CA SER A 174 -3.23 -14.75 20.27
C SER A 174 -4.30 -14.38 19.25
N LEU A 175 -4.98 -13.24 19.45
CA LEU A 175 -5.98 -12.74 18.51
C LEU A 175 -5.34 -12.47 17.15
N ILE A 176 -4.21 -11.76 17.11
CA ILE A 176 -3.44 -11.48 15.88
C ILE A 176 -3.09 -12.78 15.16
N ARG A 177 -2.58 -13.80 15.87
CA ARG A 177 -2.26 -15.11 15.27
C ARG A 177 -3.49 -15.80 14.70
N GLN A 178 -4.64 -15.68 15.36
CA GLN A 178 -5.88 -16.34 14.95
C GLN A 178 -6.51 -15.71 13.70
N VAL A 179 -6.46 -14.38 13.58
CA VAL A 179 -7.12 -13.65 12.47
C VAL A 179 -6.19 -13.36 11.30
N SER A 180 -4.87 -13.48 11.50
CA SER A 180 -3.91 -13.19 10.46
C SER A 180 -3.83 -14.29 9.40
N SER A 181 -4.04 -13.91 8.13
CA SER A 181 -3.90 -14.77 6.95
C SER A 181 -2.43 -15.10 6.61
N ALA A 182 -1.48 -14.43 7.27
CA ALA A 182 -0.06 -14.69 7.18
C ALA A 182 0.54 -14.89 8.59
N ARG A 183 1.69 -15.58 8.70
CA ARG A 183 2.34 -15.71 10.02
C ARG A 183 2.67 -14.31 10.55
N PRO A 184 2.22 -13.96 11.76
CA PRO A 184 2.57 -12.68 12.37
C PRO A 184 4.08 -12.52 12.40
N LYS A 185 4.56 -11.40 11.87
CA LYS A 185 5.98 -11.06 11.92
C LYS A 185 6.24 -10.18 13.12
N VAL A 186 7.34 -10.49 13.79
CA VAL A 186 8.06 -9.59 14.69
C VAL A 186 8.82 -8.65 13.75
N ALA A 187 8.54 -7.35 13.81
CA ALA A 187 9.08 -6.39 12.86
C ALA A 187 10.15 -5.50 13.51
N ASP A 188 11.37 -5.58 12.97
CA ASP A 188 12.58 -4.94 13.49
C ASP A 188 12.73 -3.52 12.94
N TYR A 189 11.86 -2.60 13.35
CA TYR A 189 11.93 -1.22 12.89
C TYR A 189 13.06 -0.44 13.58
N PRO A 190 13.79 0.43 12.85
CA PRO A 190 14.93 1.19 13.38
C PRO A 190 14.57 2.19 14.49
N PHE A 191 13.28 2.37 14.79
CA PHE A 191 12.76 3.26 15.83
C PHE A 191 11.99 2.52 16.94
N THR A 192 11.97 1.18 16.95
CA THR A 192 11.29 0.39 17.99
C THR A 192 12.30 -0.33 18.87
N THR A 193 12.22 -0.13 20.19
CA THR A 193 12.94 -0.95 21.19
C THR A 193 12.19 -2.23 21.55
N LEU A 194 10.88 -2.28 21.29
CA LEU A 194 10.00 -3.43 21.46
C LEU A 194 9.37 -3.76 20.11
N TYR A 195 9.61 -4.97 19.62
CA TYR A 195 9.09 -5.44 18.35
C TYR A 195 7.56 -5.60 18.40
N PRO A 196 6.77 -4.82 17.62
CA PRO A 196 5.32 -4.99 17.62
C PRO A 196 4.92 -6.26 16.86
N ASN A 197 3.87 -6.93 17.32
CA ASN A 197 3.26 -8.03 16.59
C ASN A 197 2.30 -7.48 15.55
N LEU A 198 2.50 -7.82 14.28
CA LEU A 198 1.64 -7.41 13.16
C LEU A 198 0.91 -8.60 12.56
N GLY A 199 -0.34 -8.41 12.15
CA GLY A 199 -1.15 -9.40 11.44
C GLY A 199 -1.94 -8.78 10.30
N VAL A 200 -2.07 -9.51 9.19
CA VAL A 200 -2.87 -9.10 8.02
C VAL A 200 -4.13 -9.91 8.01
N VAL A 201 -5.26 -9.22 8.08
CA VAL A 201 -6.59 -9.82 7.98
C VAL A 201 -7.06 -9.70 6.54
N ARG A 202 -7.50 -10.80 5.94
CA ARG A 202 -8.03 -10.84 4.57
C ARG A 202 -9.43 -11.42 4.58
N LEU A 203 -10.38 -10.67 4.01
CA LEU A 203 -11.80 -11.04 3.95
C LEU A 203 -12.31 -11.24 2.51
N GLY A 204 -11.46 -10.99 1.50
CA GLY A 204 -11.81 -11.20 0.09
C GLY A 204 -10.72 -10.80 -0.91
N HIS A 205 -11.12 -10.57 -2.17
CA HIS A 205 -10.26 -9.93 -3.18
C HIS A 205 -10.19 -8.43 -2.92
N ARG A 206 -8.96 -7.87 -2.78
CA ARG A 206 -8.70 -6.46 -2.45
C ARG A 206 -9.27 -5.95 -1.11
N ARG A 207 -9.86 -6.82 -0.28
CA ARG A 207 -10.34 -6.51 1.08
C ARG A 207 -9.38 -7.09 2.12
N SER A 208 -8.43 -6.26 2.56
CA SER A 208 -7.47 -6.62 3.60
C SER A 208 -7.06 -5.41 4.43
N PHE A 209 -6.73 -5.61 5.70
CA PHE A 209 -6.23 -4.55 6.58
C PHE A 209 -5.17 -5.10 7.53
N VAL A 210 -4.38 -4.21 8.11
CA VAL A 210 -3.28 -4.53 9.04
C VAL A 210 -3.71 -4.25 10.47
N ILE A 211 -3.57 -5.26 11.34
CA ILE A 211 -3.71 -5.12 12.79
C ILE A 211 -2.31 -5.09 13.41
N ALA A 212 -2.06 -4.12 14.27
CA ALA A 212 -0.87 -4.09 15.11
C ALA A 212 -1.23 -4.24 16.59
N ASP A 213 -0.43 -5.02 17.31
CA ASP A 213 -0.37 -4.92 18.76
C ASP A 213 0.24 -3.57 19.13
N ILE A 214 -0.37 -2.89 20.10
CA ILE A 214 0.23 -1.74 20.77
C ILE A 214 0.94 -2.31 22.00
N PRO A 215 2.23 -2.68 21.91
CA PRO A 215 3.01 -3.03 23.08
C PRO A 215 3.07 -1.81 24.02
N GLY A 216 2.85 -2.07 25.32
CA GLY A 216 3.28 -1.18 26.38
C GLY A 216 2.78 0.26 26.32
N VAL A 217 1.48 0.47 26.48
CA VAL A 217 0.97 1.79 26.91
C VAL A 217 1.51 2.17 28.32
N ILE A 218 2.20 1.27 29.05
CA ILE A 218 2.38 1.39 30.52
C ILE A 218 3.75 0.99 31.14
N GLU A 219 4.83 0.74 30.40
CA GLU A 219 6.13 0.53 31.05
C GLU A 219 7.21 1.34 30.33
N GLY A 220 7.44 2.58 30.80
CA GLY A 220 8.58 3.41 30.38
C GLY A 220 8.29 4.57 29.42
N ALA A 221 7.04 4.80 28.99
CA ALA A 221 6.71 5.97 28.15
C ALA A 221 6.86 7.31 28.88
N ALA A 222 6.71 7.32 30.21
CA ALA A 222 6.85 8.51 31.06
C ALA A 222 8.31 8.84 31.45
N GLU A 223 9.26 7.90 31.31
CA GLU A 223 10.66 8.07 31.79
C GLU A 223 11.66 8.47 30.68
N GLY A 224 11.20 9.03 29.55
CA GLY A 224 12.03 9.96 28.77
C GLY A 224 13.00 9.37 27.75
N ALA A 225 12.74 8.19 27.16
CA ALA A 225 13.61 7.64 26.11
C ALA A 225 13.32 8.15 24.67
N GLY A 226 12.33 9.04 24.45
CA GLY A 226 12.03 9.63 23.13
C GLY A 226 11.49 8.68 22.04
N LEU A 227 11.60 7.36 22.23
CA LEU A 227 11.26 6.30 21.27
C LEU A 227 9.77 5.92 21.29
N GLY A 228 9.12 5.96 22.46
CA GLY A 228 7.67 5.67 22.59
C GLY A 228 6.79 6.70 21.87
N ILE A 229 7.21 7.97 21.83
CA ILE A 229 6.49 9.05 21.15
C ILE A 229 6.47 8.84 19.63
N GLN A 230 7.56 8.34 19.02
CA GLN A 230 7.57 8.04 17.58
C GLN A 230 6.68 6.84 17.25
N PHE A 231 6.77 5.74 18.00
CA PHE A 231 5.88 4.58 17.80
C PHE A 231 4.39 4.97 17.95
N LEU A 232 4.07 5.75 18.97
CA LEU A 232 2.72 6.22 19.21
C LEU A 232 2.25 7.28 18.18
N LYS A 233 3.15 8.07 17.58
CA LYS A 233 2.84 8.89 16.38
C LYS A 233 2.48 8.04 15.16
N HIS A 234 3.09 6.87 14.99
CA HIS A 234 2.71 5.94 13.92
C HIS A 234 1.36 5.28 14.23
N LEU A 235 1.09 4.93 15.50
CA LEU A 235 -0.23 4.48 15.95
C LEU A 235 -1.29 5.57 15.94
N ALA A 236 -0.92 6.85 16.01
CA ALA A 236 -1.83 7.97 15.80
C ALA A 236 -2.40 7.98 14.37
N ARG A 237 -1.88 7.18 13.44
CA ARG A 237 -2.45 6.95 12.11
C ARG A 237 -3.36 5.72 11.98
N THR A 238 -3.52 4.90 13.03
CA THR A 238 -4.57 3.86 13.03
C THR A 238 -5.94 4.51 12.84
N ARG A 239 -6.84 3.87 12.12
CA ARG A 239 -8.20 4.40 11.95
C ARG A 239 -9.09 4.01 13.12
N LEU A 240 -8.80 2.86 13.75
CA LEU A 240 -9.63 2.27 14.81
C LEU A 240 -8.76 1.60 15.87
N LEU A 241 -9.23 1.60 17.11
CA LEU A 241 -8.58 0.93 18.24
C LEU A 241 -9.49 -0.16 18.83
N LEU A 242 -8.94 -1.35 19.06
CA LEU A 242 -9.64 -2.46 19.70
C LEU A 242 -9.14 -2.62 21.12
N HIS A 243 -10.04 -2.47 22.08
CA HIS A 243 -9.73 -2.66 23.49
C HIS A 243 -10.03 -4.11 23.89
N LEU A 244 -8.99 -4.93 23.98
CA LEU A 244 -9.11 -6.31 24.42
C LEU A 244 -9.12 -6.38 25.95
N VAL A 245 -10.14 -7.05 26.48
CA VAL A 245 -10.35 -7.26 27.91
C VAL A 245 -10.44 -8.75 28.18
N ASP A 246 -9.72 -9.21 29.20
CA ASP A 246 -9.82 -10.59 29.67
C ASP A 246 -11.05 -10.73 30.59
N LEU A 247 -12.05 -11.52 30.18
CA LEU A 247 -13.22 -11.80 31.02
C LEU A 247 -12.99 -12.89 32.07
N ALA A 248 -11.92 -13.67 31.95
CA ALA A 248 -11.56 -14.74 32.87
C ALA A 248 -10.12 -14.56 33.37
N PRO A 249 -9.81 -13.43 34.06
CA PRO A 249 -8.49 -13.23 34.62
C PRO A 249 -8.21 -14.30 35.68
N LEU A 250 -6.98 -14.82 35.68
CA LEU A 250 -6.53 -15.77 36.70
C LEU A 250 -6.39 -15.12 38.09
N ASP A 251 -6.23 -13.80 38.11
CA ASP A 251 -6.19 -12.98 39.31
C ASP A 251 -7.53 -12.26 39.48
N GLU A 252 -8.34 -12.73 40.44
CA GLU A 252 -9.66 -12.16 40.73
C GLU A 252 -9.60 -10.75 41.34
N SER A 253 -8.42 -10.27 41.75
CA SER A 253 -8.25 -8.92 42.27
C SER A 253 -8.26 -7.83 41.19
N LEU A 254 -8.12 -8.22 39.92
CA LEU A 254 -8.13 -7.30 38.79
C LEU A 254 -9.49 -7.31 38.11
N GLU A 255 -10.35 -6.36 38.49
CA GLU A 255 -11.64 -6.18 37.84
C GLU A 255 -11.48 -5.70 36.38
N PRO A 256 -12.13 -6.33 35.39
CA PRO A 256 -11.95 -6.00 33.97
C PRO A 256 -12.25 -4.52 33.63
N ALA A 257 -13.22 -3.91 34.31
CA ALA A 257 -13.55 -2.49 34.12
C ALA A 257 -12.42 -1.56 34.59
N GLU A 258 -11.70 -1.91 35.66
CA GLU A 258 -10.56 -1.11 36.13
C GLU A 258 -9.38 -1.16 35.16
N GLN A 259 -9.15 -2.32 34.53
CA GLN A 259 -8.15 -2.47 33.48
C GLN A 259 -8.42 -1.52 32.32
N VAL A 260 -9.68 -1.46 31.86
CA VAL A 260 -10.06 -0.53 30.79
C VAL A 260 -9.76 0.90 31.22
N ARG A 261 -10.26 1.34 32.38
CA ARG A 261 -10.08 2.73 32.87
C ARG A 261 -8.61 3.13 33.03
N LYS A 262 -7.73 2.21 33.45
CA LYS A 262 -6.27 2.47 33.52
C LYS A 262 -5.71 2.78 32.14
N ILE A 263 -6.01 1.95 31.14
CA ILE A 263 -5.58 2.18 29.75
C ILE A 263 -6.18 3.48 29.20
N GLU A 264 -7.43 3.82 29.54
CA GLU A 264 -8.01 5.11 29.13
C GLU A 264 -7.26 6.30 29.70
N ALA A 265 -6.91 6.25 30.99
CA ALA A 265 -6.16 7.31 31.66
C ALA A 265 -4.77 7.48 31.05
N GLU A 266 -4.11 6.39 30.65
CA GLU A 266 -2.80 6.44 30.01
C GLU A 266 -2.86 6.97 28.58
N LEU A 267 -3.87 6.56 27.81
CA LEU A 267 -4.13 7.13 26.48
C LEU A 267 -4.40 8.64 26.57
N ALA A 268 -5.14 9.08 27.60
CA ALA A 268 -5.38 10.49 27.85
C ALA A 268 -4.12 11.25 28.27
N ALA A 269 -3.28 10.65 29.13
CA ALA A 269 -2.02 11.23 29.60
C ALA A 269 -0.99 11.41 28.48
N PHE A 270 -1.00 10.54 27.46
CA PHE A 270 -0.12 10.66 26.30
C PHE A 270 -0.45 11.86 25.40
N GLY A 271 -1.73 12.25 25.34
CA GLY A 271 -2.21 13.36 24.51
C GLY A 271 -2.28 13.04 23.00
N GLY A 272 -2.77 14.01 22.23
CA GLY A 272 -3.00 13.88 20.78
C GLY A 272 -4.33 13.23 20.41
N ASP A 273 -4.49 12.90 19.13
CA ASP A 273 -5.76 12.40 18.58
C ASP A 273 -6.09 10.95 19.00
N LEU A 274 -5.16 10.21 19.62
CA LEU A 274 -5.31 8.79 19.92
C LEU A 274 -6.45 8.50 20.92
N ALA A 275 -6.65 9.39 21.90
CA ALA A 275 -7.73 9.27 22.88
C ALA A 275 -9.12 9.55 22.28
N GLN A 276 -9.17 10.30 21.18
CA GLN A 276 -10.42 10.66 20.49
C GLN A 276 -10.84 9.65 19.42
N LYS A 277 -9.98 8.66 19.14
CA LYS A 277 -10.29 7.64 18.13
C LYS A 277 -11.45 6.76 18.55
N GLU A 278 -12.14 6.26 17.54
CA GLU A 278 -13.15 5.25 17.72
C GLU A 278 -12.55 3.98 18.34
N ARG A 279 -13.16 3.54 19.43
CA ARG A 279 -12.72 2.39 20.23
C ARG A 279 -13.82 1.37 20.31
N TRP A 280 -13.49 0.12 20.01
CA TRP A 280 -14.41 -1.01 20.16
C TRP A 280 -13.94 -1.89 21.30
N LEU A 281 -14.88 -2.38 22.12
CA LEU A 281 -14.59 -3.25 23.23
C LEU A 281 -14.64 -4.70 22.77
N VAL A 282 -13.57 -5.46 23.04
CA VAL A 282 -13.46 -6.86 22.66
C VAL A 282 -13.24 -7.69 23.93
N LEU A 283 -14.29 -8.39 24.34
CA LEU A 283 -14.29 -9.27 25.49
C LEU A 283 -13.72 -10.63 25.06
N ASN A 284 -12.54 -10.97 25.57
CA ASN A 284 -11.79 -12.16 25.18
C ASN A 284 -11.86 -13.26 26.26
N LYS A 285 -11.46 -14.48 25.88
CA LYS A 285 -11.48 -15.71 26.71
C LYS A 285 -12.89 -16.13 27.15
N CYS A 286 -13.89 -15.84 26.33
CA CYS A 286 -15.29 -16.23 26.59
C CYS A 286 -15.47 -17.76 26.66
N ASP A 287 -14.56 -18.53 26.06
CA ASP A 287 -14.54 -20.00 26.09
C ASP A 287 -14.35 -20.60 27.49
N LEU A 288 -13.81 -19.83 28.44
CA LEU A 288 -13.59 -20.26 29.82
C LEU A 288 -14.81 -20.07 30.73
N LEU A 289 -15.87 -19.41 30.24
CA LEU A 289 -17.02 -19.03 31.04
C LEU A 289 -18.29 -19.74 30.57
N PRO A 290 -19.13 -20.25 31.48
CA PRO A 290 -20.48 -20.68 31.13
C PRO A 290 -21.32 -19.53 30.57
N PRO A 291 -22.27 -19.77 29.64
CA PRO A 291 -23.05 -18.71 28.98
C PRO A 291 -23.77 -17.75 29.93
N GLU A 292 -24.25 -18.25 31.06
CA GLU A 292 -24.94 -17.42 32.07
C GLU A 292 -23.97 -16.45 32.77
N VAL A 293 -22.79 -16.94 33.16
CA VAL A 293 -21.74 -16.13 33.79
C VAL A 293 -21.16 -15.12 32.80
N LEU A 294 -21.00 -15.53 31.54
CA LEU A 294 -20.55 -14.65 30.46
C LEU A 294 -21.48 -13.43 30.31
N ARG A 295 -22.80 -13.66 30.25
CA ARG A 295 -23.79 -12.58 30.14
C ARG A 295 -23.72 -11.61 31.33
N GLN A 296 -23.64 -12.15 32.54
CA GLN A 296 -23.55 -11.34 33.76
C GLN A 296 -22.26 -10.50 33.80
N ARG A 297 -21.10 -11.10 33.49
CA ARG A 297 -19.82 -10.39 33.46
C ARG A 297 -19.79 -9.33 32.36
N ARG A 298 -20.29 -9.64 31.17
CA ARG A 298 -20.43 -8.66 30.08
C ARG A 298 -21.26 -7.46 30.53
N GLN A 299 -22.45 -7.72 31.08
CA GLN A 299 -23.36 -6.64 31.46
C GLN A 299 -22.72 -5.74 32.52
N ARG A 300 -22.08 -6.35 33.54
CA ARG A 300 -21.35 -5.62 34.58
C ARG A 300 -20.24 -4.73 34.01
N VAL A 301 -19.42 -5.26 33.09
CA VAL A 301 -18.34 -4.46 32.48
C VAL A 301 -18.89 -3.29 31.67
N VAL A 302 -19.97 -3.50 30.91
CA VAL A 302 -20.59 -2.44 30.10
C VAL A 302 -21.22 -1.36 30.98
N ASP A 303 -21.93 -1.76 32.03
CA ASP A 303 -22.59 -0.86 32.96
C ASP A 303 -21.57 -0.05 33.78
N ASP A 304 -20.55 -0.73 34.32
CA ASP A 304 -19.50 -0.07 35.11
C ASP A 304 -18.72 0.96 34.27
N LEU A 305 -18.48 0.66 32.99
CA LEU A 305 -17.77 1.57 32.08
C LEU A 305 -18.67 2.64 31.46
N GLY A 306 -20.00 2.48 31.51
CA GLY A 306 -20.93 3.29 30.73
C GLY A 306 -20.62 3.24 29.23
N TRP A 307 -20.20 2.07 28.72
CA TRP A 307 -19.64 1.95 27.39
C TRP A 307 -20.72 2.01 26.31
N LEU A 308 -20.62 3.00 25.41
CA LEU A 308 -21.62 3.25 24.36
C LEU A 308 -21.24 2.72 22.97
N ALA A 309 -19.97 2.33 22.78
CA ALA A 309 -19.47 1.86 21.50
C ALA A 309 -19.66 0.33 21.35
N PRO A 310 -19.43 -0.25 20.14
CA PRO A 310 -19.63 -1.67 19.91
C PRO A 310 -18.85 -2.58 20.88
N VAL A 311 -19.52 -3.63 21.35
CA VAL A 311 -18.97 -4.65 22.25
C VAL A 311 -19.05 -6.01 21.56
N TYR A 312 -17.90 -6.66 21.41
CA TYR A 312 -17.78 -7.97 20.80
C TYR A 312 -17.31 -8.99 21.82
N GLU A 313 -17.83 -10.21 21.69
CA GLU A 313 -17.37 -11.38 22.44
C GLU A 313 -16.54 -12.24 21.50
N CYS A 314 -15.32 -12.57 21.91
CA CYS A 314 -14.48 -13.48 21.15
C CYS A 314 -13.71 -14.45 22.03
N SER A 315 -13.22 -15.50 21.39
CA SER A 315 -12.18 -16.36 21.92
C SER A 315 -11.03 -16.39 20.92
N ALA A 316 -9.94 -15.71 21.25
CA ALA A 316 -8.72 -15.72 20.45
C ALA A 316 -8.12 -17.13 20.28
N LEU A 317 -8.43 -18.06 21.19
CA LEU A 317 -7.92 -19.44 21.16
C LEU A 317 -8.76 -20.33 20.22
N THR A 318 -10.08 -20.25 20.30
CA THR A 318 -10.98 -21.10 19.51
C THR A 318 -11.37 -20.49 18.17
N GLY A 319 -11.22 -19.17 18.00
CA GLY A 319 -11.69 -18.41 16.85
C GLY A 319 -13.18 -18.05 16.92
N ALA A 320 -13.89 -18.39 17.99
CA ALA A 320 -15.28 -18.00 18.15
C ALA A 320 -15.41 -16.47 18.19
N GLY A 321 -16.36 -15.92 17.44
CA GLY A 321 -16.65 -14.48 17.38
C GLY A 321 -15.64 -13.62 16.60
N THR A 322 -14.47 -14.16 16.23
CA THR A 322 -13.44 -13.36 15.54
C THR A 322 -13.81 -13.04 14.09
N ALA A 323 -14.47 -13.96 13.37
CA ALA A 323 -14.87 -13.75 11.98
C ALA A 323 -15.84 -12.56 11.82
N GLN A 324 -16.87 -12.50 12.69
CA GLN A 324 -17.83 -11.40 12.70
C GLN A 324 -17.14 -10.07 13.05
N LEU A 325 -16.29 -10.08 14.08
CA LEU A 325 -15.49 -8.91 14.47
C LEU A 325 -14.66 -8.37 13.29
N MET A 326 -13.97 -9.25 12.55
CA MET A 326 -13.14 -8.84 11.42
C MET A 326 -13.98 -8.27 10.26
N GLU A 327 -15.13 -8.86 9.95
CA GLU A 327 -16.01 -8.36 8.89
C GLU A 327 -16.57 -6.97 9.23
N ASP A 328 -17.01 -6.78 10.48
CA ASP A 328 -17.53 -5.49 10.94
C ASP A 328 -16.43 -4.42 10.98
N LEU A 329 -15.21 -4.79 11.40
CA LEU A 329 -14.04 -3.91 11.32
C LEU A 329 -13.78 -3.45 9.89
N MET A 330 -13.77 -4.36 8.92
CA MET A 330 -13.55 -4.02 7.51
C MET A 330 -14.62 -3.06 7.01
N ARG A 331 -15.90 -3.32 7.30
CA ARG A 331 -17.01 -2.42 6.94
C ARG A 331 -16.83 -1.04 7.55
N ARG A 332 -16.40 -0.96 8.82
CA ARG A 332 -16.16 0.34 9.47
C ARG A 332 -14.97 1.07 8.85
N LEU A 333 -13.87 0.36 8.55
CA LEU A 333 -12.71 0.94 7.87
C LEU A 333 -13.07 1.46 6.47
N GLU A 334 -13.92 0.73 5.72
CA GLU A 334 -14.46 1.17 4.43
C GLU A 334 -15.31 2.43 4.59
N ALA A 335 -16.20 2.50 5.59
CA ALA A 335 -17.00 3.69 5.88
C ALA A 335 -16.14 4.90 6.27
N LEU A 336 -15.13 4.71 7.13
CA LEU A 336 -14.19 5.76 7.53
C LEU A 336 -13.38 6.31 6.33
N LYS A 337 -13.07 5.47 5.33
CA LYS A 337 -12.45 5.91 4.05
C LYS A 337 -13.38 6.80 3.22
N VAL A 338 -14.68 6.57 3.27
CA VAL A 338 -15.69 7.40 2.58
C VAL A 338 -15.86 8.74 3.29
N GLU A 339 -15.96 8.73 4.63
CA GLU A 339 -16.14 9.92 5.46
C GLU A 339 -14.95 10.89 5.39
N SER A 340 -13.71 10.38 5.25
CA SER A 340 -12.50 11.21 5.12
C SER A 340 -12.34 11.89 3.76
N GLY A 341 -13.26 11.69 2.81
CA GLY A 341 -13.16 12.22 1.45
C GLY A 341 -12.09 11.53 0.60
N GLU A 342 -11.54 10.41 1.08
CA GLU A 342 -10.57 9.58 0.35
C GLU A 342 -11.24 8.69 -0.72
N ALA A 343 -12.57 8.69 -0.79
CA ALA A 343 -13.34 8.02 -1.83
C ALA A 343 -13.57 8.92 -3.06
N ARG A 344 -13.12 8.46 -4.23
CA ARG A 344 -13.72 8.81 -5.53
C ARG A 344 -14.29 7.54 -6.17
N PRO A 345 -15.31 7.68 -7.03
CA PRO A 345 -16.46 6.78 -7.09
C PRO A 345 -16.07 5.39 -7.60
N ALA A 346 -16.84 4.40 -7.12
CA ALA A 346 -16.96 3.12 -7.78
C ALA A 346 -17.37 3.33 -9.25
N ASP A 347 -16.80 2.47 -10.10
CA ASP A 347 -17.20 2.17 -11.47
C ASP A 347 -16.90 3.26 -12.53
N GLU A 348 -15.66 3.25 -13.04
CA GLU A 348 -15.55 3.21 -14.51
C GLU A 348 -15.89 1.76 -14.90
N PRO A 349 -16.92 1.52 -15.73
CA PRO A 349 -17.17 0.18 -16.24
C PRO A 349 -15.92 -0.27 -16.99
N ASP A 350 -15.51 -1.50 -16.71
CA ASP A 350 -14.46 -2.20 -17.43
C ASP A 350 -14.55 -1.87 -18.92
N ALA A 351 -13.46 -1.32 -19.46
CA ALA A 351 -13.27 -1.24 -20.89
C ALA A 351 -13.41 -2.67 -21.42
N ALA A 352 -14.58 -2.94 -21.98
CA ALA A 352 -15.03 -4.11 -22.72
C ALA A 352 -14.01 -5.26 -22.79
N ASP A 353 -14.45 -6.42 -22.28
CA ASP A 353 -14.07 -7.72 -22.82
C ASP A 353 -14.15 -7.68 -24.35
N TRP A 354 -13.03 -7.36 -24.99
CA TRP A 354 -12.86 -7.57 -26.41
C TRP A 354 -12.50 -9.04 -26.59
N HIS A 355 -13.51 -9.85 -26.92
CA HIS A 355 -13.31 -11.23 -27.35
C HIS A 355 -13.36 -11.26 -28.89
N PRO A 356 -12.33 -11.74 -29.59
CA PRO A 356 -12.26 -11.68 -31.06
C PRO A 356 -13.23 -12.61 -31.82
N LEU A 357 -14.25 -13.17 -31.17
CA LEU A 357 -15.18 -14.14 -31.75
C LEU A 357 -16.66 -13.98 -31.31
N ASP A 358 -17.06 -12.85 -30.72
CA ASP A 358 -18.47 -12.47 -30.59
C ASP A 358 -18.82 -11.25 -31.45
#